data_AF-A0A8E3B2B2-F1
#
_entry.id   AF-A0A8E3B2B2-F1
#
_cell.length_a   1.000
_cell.length_b   1.000
_cell.length_c   1.000
_cell.angle_alpha   90.00
_cell.angle_beta   90.00
_cell.angle_gamma   90.00
#
_symmetry.space_group_name_H-M   'P 1'
#
loop_
_entity.id
_entity.type
_entity.pdbx_description
1 polymer ?
#
loop_
_entity_poly.entity_id
_entity_poly.type
_entity_poly.pdbx_seq_one_letter_code
_entity_poly.pdbx_strand_id
1 'polypeptide(L)'
;MDRDNKRARAAASSSQDVGNRSTLRDLPYGPLTDVAERLVSANPRDTARNLGTFKELGRRERIAVRGTRTEPETDLAKFETRTNQLGRSAVDLGDKLTAGLGHTPDEVALEQFRAVSNVSHYLRPETQDSIVNRIGNMDPPSQAIGALYAAQNFSKFNAENKARIFDQAAELATDPDGHVRSTASNAMYAMYHQLDPNQQAQAHSIPGMQDILPQMPPPRHAAEERSADLDAHIAGIGAAVRDTVGPQTSHEQLQRGGQVGRDISHSYNHAREDLMEARRSRDRTGR
;
A
#
# COMPACT_ATOMS: atom_id res chain seq x y z
N MET A 1 15.14 45.65 -8.59
CA MET A 1 14.59 44.54 -7.80
C MET A 1 13.14 44.31 -8.22
N ASP A 2 12.90 43.70 -9.38
CA ASP A 2 11.51 43.50 -9.85
C ASP A 2 11.36 42.39 -10.93
N ARG A 3 12.35 41.49 -11.03
CA ARG A 3 12.34 40.37 -11.99
C ARG A 3 12.20 38.99 -11.34
N ASP A 4 12.38 38.87 -10.02
CA ASP A 4 12.33 37.57 -9.34
C ASP A 4 10.93 37.17 -8.86
N ASN A 5 10.01 38.13 -8.68
CA ASN A 5 8.63 37.84 -8.27
C ASN A 5 7.73 37.26 -9.37
N LYS A 6 8.15 37.25 -10.64
CA LYS A 6 7.40 36.61 -11.74
C LYS A 6 7.75 35.13 -11.93
N ARG A 7 8.89 34.65 -11.43
CA ARG A 7 9.23 33.22 -11.44
C ARG A 7 8.61 32.45 -10.27
N ALA A 8 8.39 33.10 -9.13
CA ALA A 8 7.75 32.48 -7.97
C ALA A 8 6.23 32.24 -8.14
N ARG A 9 5.54 32.97 -9.02
CA ARG A 9 4.10 32.75 -9.31
C ARG A 9 3.80 31.75 -10.41
N ALA A 10 4.80 31.31 -11.18
CA ALA A 10 4.63 30.27 -12.20
C ALA A 10 4.83 28.84 -11.64
N ALA A 11 5.47 28.70 -10.47
CA ALA A 11 5.65 27.42 -9.78
C ALA A 11 4.55 27.12 -8.74
N ALA A 12 3.63 28.07 -8.51
CA ALA A 12 2.58 27.99 -7.49
C ALA A 12 1.17 27.76 -8.07
N SER A 13 1.04 27.40 -9.35
CA SER A 13 -0.25 27.13 -10.00
C SER A 13 -0.40 25.70 -10.57
N SER A 14 0.23 24.69 -9.95
CA SER A 14 -0.01 23.29 -10.34
C SER A 14 -0.46 22.38 -9.19
N SER A 15 -0.91 22.94 -8.07
CA SER A 15 -1.49 22.18 -6.95
C SER A 15 -3.01 22.37 -6.87
N GLN A 16 -3.67 22.28 -8.02
CA GLN A 16 -5.11 22.04 -8.10
C GLN A 16 -5.36 21.28 -9.40
N ASP A 17 -5.43 19.95 -9.30
CA ASP A 17 -6.25 19.19 -10.24
C ASP A 17 -6.91 18.01 -9.52
N VAL A 18 -7.93 18.40 -8.76
CA VAL A 18 -9.04 17.55 -8.35
C VAL A 18 -9.73 17.08 -9.64
N GLY A 19 -9.56 15.80 -9.98
CA GLY A 19 -10.38 15.16 -11.02
C GLY A 19 -9.80 15.19 -12.43
N ASN A 20 -8.58 14.69 -12.61
CA ASN A 20 -8.01 14.56 -13.95
C ASN A 20 -8.64 13.39 -14.72
N ARG A 21 -9.84 13.62 -15.28
CA ARG A 21 -10.45 12.83 -16.37
C ARG A 21 -9.63 12.91 -17.68
N SER A 22 -8.57 13.71 -17.71
CA SER A 22 -7.79 14.03 -18.91
C SER A 22 -6.58 13.11 -19.13
N THR A 23 -6.10 12.38 -18.12
CA THR A 23 -4.97 11.43 -18.28
C THR A 23 -5.34 10.13 -19.01
N LEU A 24 -6.64 9.84 -19.17
CA LEU A 24 -7.15 8.75 -20.01
C LEU A 24 -7.35 9.15 -21.48
N ARG A 25 -7.04 10.40 -21.87
CA ARG A 25 -7.04 10.83 -23.28
C ARG A 25 -5.68 10.68 -23.95
N ASP A 26 -4.60 10.58 -23.19
CA ASP A 26 -3.26 10.26 -23.68
C ASP A 26 -2.98 8.74 -23.61
N LEU A 27 -3.96 7.93 -24.00
CA LEU A 27 -3.72 6.48 -24.11
C LEU A 27 -2.82 6.24 -25.33
N PRO A 28 -1.64 5.63 -25.15
CA PRO A 28 -0.72 5.36 -26.24
C PRO A 28 -1.39 4.47 -27.29
N TYR A 29 -1.14 4.75 -28.57
CA TYR A 29 -1.57 3.90 -29.68
C TYR A 29 -1.13 2.44 -29.45
N GLY A 30 -2.09 1.52 -29.39
CA GLY A 30 -1.85 0.08 -29.20
C GLY A 30 -3.15 -0.71 -28.94
N PRO A 31 -3.09 -2.05 -28.89
CA PRO A 31 -4.20 -2.88 -28.43
C PRO A 31 -4.70 -2.41 -27.06
N LEU A 32 -6.03 -2.33 -26.87
CA LEU A 32 -6.63 -1.88 -25.59
C LEU A 32 -6.18 -2.71 -24.38
N THR A 33 -5.81 -3.97 -24.60
CA THR A 33 -5.24 -4.86 -23.58
C THR A 33 -3.90 -4.35 -23.06
N ASP A 34 -3.01 -3.88 -23.95
CA ASP A 34 -1.70 -3.34 -23.56
C ASP A 34 -1.85 -2.02 -22.79
N VAL A 35 -2.84 -1.22 -23.17
CA VAL A 35 -3.21 0.00 -22.46
C VAL A 35 -3.68 -0.35 -21.04
N ALA A 36 -4.58 -1.33 -20.91
CA ALA A 36 -5.09 -1.77 -19.62
C ALA A 36 -4.00 -2.37 -18.72
N GLU A 37 -3.08 -3.16 -19.26
CA GLU A 37 -1.96 -3.73 -18.50
C GLU A 37 -1.02 -2.65 -17.93
N ARG A 38 -0.88 -1.51 -18.61
CA ARG A 38 -0.10 -0.36 -18.10
C ARG A 38 -0.77 0.36 -16.94
N LEU A 39 -2.06 0.13 -16.70
CA LEU A 39 -2.80 0.70 -15.57
C LEU A 39 -2.61 -0.11 -14.27
N VAL A 40 -1.99 -1.29 -14.34
CA VAL A 40 -1.63 -2.11 -13.18
C VAL A 40 -0.43 -1.51 -12.47
N SER A 41 -0.55 -1.36 -11.15
CA SER A 41 0.48 -0.76 -10.30
C SER A 41 0.89 -1.68 -9.15
N ALA A 42 1.90 -1.26 -8.37
CA ALA A 42 2.27 -1.94 -7.13
C ALA A 42 1.20 -1.78 -6.03
N ASN A 43 0.30 -0.80 -6.14
CA ASN A 43 -0.80 -0.59 -5.21
C ASN A 43 -2.10 -1.23 -5.76
N PRO A 44 -2.66 -2.27 -5.12
CA PRO A 44 -3.86 -2.94 -5.61
C PRO A 44 -5.09 -2.03 -5.67
N ARG A 45 -5.17 -1.01 -4.81
CA ARG A 45 -6.28 -0.07 -4.83
C ARG A 45 -6.21 0.89 -6.02
N ASP A 46 -5.02 1.36 -6.35
CA ASP A 46 -4.80 2.16 -7.56
C ASP A 46 -5.07 1.32 -8.80
N THR A 47 -4.60 0.07 -8.82
CA THR A 47 -4.93 -0.90 -9.88
C THR A 47 -6.44 -1.07 -10.05
N ALA A 48 -7.17 -1.33 -8.97
CA ALA A 48 -8.62 -1.50 -9.00
C ALA A 48 -9.34 -0.24 -9.50
N ARG A 49 -8.92 0.95 -9.04
CA ARG A 49 -9.45 2.24 -9.46
C ARG A 49 -9.17 2.50 -10.95
N ASN A 50 -7.94 2.31 -11.40
CA ASN A 50 -7.52 2.59 -12.77
C ASN A 50 -8.21 1.65 -13.76
N LEU A 51 -8.20 0.35 -13.49
CA LEU A 51 -8.90 -0.64 -14.31
C LEU A 51 -10.42 -0.44 -14.25
N GLY A 52 -10.97 -0.09 -13.08
CA GLY A 52 -12.37 0.28 -12.91
C GLY A 52 -12.78 1.41 -13.85
N THR A 53 -12.06 2.53 -13.77
CA THR A 53 -12.28 3.73 -14.59
C THR A 53 -12.13 3.40 -16.08
N PHE A 54 -11.12 2.60 -16.46
CA PHE A 54 -10.92 2.19 -17.84
C PHE A 54 -12.10 1.38 -18.38
N LYS A 55 -12.63 0.41 -17.60
CA LYS A 55 -13.81 -0.38 -17.98
C LYS A 55 -15.11 0.43 -18.09
N GLU A 56 -15.15 1.63 -17.51
CA GLU A 56 -16.29 2.56 -17.61
C GLU A 56 -16.30 3.35 -18.92
N LEU A 57 -15.15 3.45 -19.61
CA LEU A 57 -15.06 4.18 -20.88
C LEU A 57 -15.88 3.54 -22.00
N GLY A 58 -16.09 2.21 -21.95
CA GLY A 58 -16.88 1.54 -22.97
C GLY A 58 -16.85 0.02 -22.91
N ARG A 59 -17.60 -0.57 -23.85
CA ARG A 59 -17.71 -2.03 -23.99
C ARG A 59 -16.37 -2.66 -24.40
N ARG A 60 -15.57 -1.98 -25.24
CA ARG A 60 -14.31 -2.52 -25.75
C ARG A 60 -13.24 -2.59 -24.67
N GLU A 61 -13.15 -1.56 -23.84
CA GLU A 61 -12.27 -1.47 -22.69
C GLU A 61 -12.63 -2.50 -21.63
N ARG A 62 -13.94 -2.71 -21.41
CA ARG A 62 -14.41 -3.78 -20.55
C ARG A 62 -14.01 -5.17 -21.03
N ILE A 63 -14.13 -5.42 -22.33
CA ILE A 63 -13.70 -6.68 -22.95
C ILE A 63 -12.18 -6.83 -22.87
N ALA A 64 -11.42 -5.75 -23.04
CA ALA A 64 -9.96 -5.79 -22.93
C ALA A 64 -9.49 -6.23 -21.53
N VAL A 65 -10.19 -5.83 -20.47
CA VAL A 65 -9.86 -6.24 -19.09
C VAL A 65 -10.43 -7.62 -18.75
N ARG A 66 -11.71 -7.89 -19.07
CA ARG A 66 -12.43 -9.10 -18.62
C ARG A 66 -12.38 -10.27 -19.60
N GLY A 67 -11.84 -10.06 -20.79
CA GLY A 67 -11.98 -10.99 -21.90
C GLY A 67 -13.43 -11.11 -22.37
N THR A 68 -13.67 -12.13 -23.20
CA THR A 68 -15.01 -12.54 -23.62
C THR A 68 -15.34 -13.92 -23.07
N ARG A 69 -16.63 -14.27 -22.97
CA ARG A 69 -17.04 -15.62 -22.52
C ARG A 69 -16.72 -16.73 -23.53
N THR A 70 -16.45 -16.35 -24.77
CA THR A 70 -16.27 -17.26 -25.91
C THR A 70 -14.81 -17.56 -26.22
N GLU A 71 -13.89 -16.84 -25.59
CA GLU A 71 -12.45 -16.99 -25.76
C GLU A 71 -11.82 -17.48 -24.45
N PRO A 72 -10.63 -18.09 -24.51
CA PRO A 72 -9.84 -18.39 -23.32
C PRO A 72 -9.63 -17.14 -22.45
N GLU A 73 -9.61 -17.32 -21.13
CA GLU A 73 -9.34 -16.23 -20.18
C GLU A 73 -7.98 -15.60 -20.48
N THR A 74 -7.95 -14.27 -20.64
CA THR A 74 -6.71 -13.53 -20.85
C THR A 74 -5.91 -13.40 -19.55
N ASP A 75 -4.59 -13.21 -19.64
CA ASP A 75 -3.74 -13.02 -18.46
C ASP A 75 -4.22 -11.83 -17.60
N LEU A 76 -4.69 -10.75 -18.24
CA LEU A 76 -5.26 -9.60 -17.55
C LEU A 76 -6.60 -9.92 -16.88
N ALA A 77 -7.47 -10.71 -17.51
CA ALA A 77 -8.73 -11.15 -16.89
C ALA A 77 -8.47 -12.04 -15.68
N LYS A 78 -7.49 -12.97 -15.80
CA LYS A 78 -7.03 -13.81 -14.70
C LYS A 78 -6.49 -12.98 -13.54
N PHE A 79 -5.63 -12.00 -13.85
CA PHE A 79 -5.11 -11.05 -12.88
C PHE A 79 -6.22 -10.23 -12.19
N GLU A 80 -7.22 -9.74 -12.95
CA GLU A 80 -8.37 -9.01 -12.40
C GLU A 80 -9.17 -9.90 -11.44
N THR A 81 -9.42 -11.15 -11.81
CA THR A 81 -10.12 -12.15 -10.98
C THR A 81 -9.39 -12.35 -9.64
N ARG A 82 -8.08 -12.63 -9.70
CA ARG A 82 -7.22 -12.81 -8.52
C ARG A 82 -7.24 -11.57 -7.61
N THR A 83 -7.04 -10.39 -8.19
CA THR A 83 -7.00 -9.12 -7.46
C THR A 83 -8.35 -8.81 -6.79
N ASN A 84 -9.46 -9.09 -7.46
CA ASN A 84 -10.79 -8.91 -6.88
C ASN A 84 -11.05 -9.87 -5.70
N GLN A 85 -10.57 -11.12 -5.78
CA GLN A 85 -10.67 -12.08 -4.67
C GLN A 85 -9.83 -11.63 -3.47
N LEU A 86 -8.56 -11.27 -3.73
CA LEU A 86 -7.66 -10.74 -2.70
C LEU A 86 -8.21 -9.48 -2.05
N GLY A 87 -8.74 -8.54 -2.82
CA GLY A 87 -9.33 -7.31 -2.31
C GLY A 87 -10.53 -7.55 -1.41
N ARG A 88 -11.41 -8.51 -1.75
CA ARG A 88 -12.53 -8.90 -0.88
C ARG A 88 -12.04 -9.50 0.44
N SER A 89 -11.09 -10.43 0.37
CA SER A 89 -10.47 -11.04 1.54
C SER A 89 -9.78 -10.01 2.44
N ALA A 90 -9.12 -9.03 1.84
CA ALA A 90 -8.42 -7.97 2.58
C ALA A 90 -9.37 -6.99 3.27
N VAL A 91 -10.47 -6.62 2.61
CA VAL A 91 -11.52 -5.78 3.23
C VAL A 91 -12.16 -6.53 4.40
N ASP A 92 -12.56 -7.79 4.22
CA ASP A 92 -13.14 -8.60 5.28
C ASP A 92 -12.18 -8.79 6.47
N LEU A 93 -10.90 -9.07 6.19
CA LEU A 93 -9.86 -9.16 7.20
C LEU A 93 -9.68 -7.81 7.94
N GLY A 94 -9.60 -6.71 7.19
CA GLY A 94 -9.40 -5.37 7.73
C GLY A 94 -10.53 -4.92 8.64
N ASP A 95 -11.78 -5.09 8.20
CA ASP A 95 -12.98 -4.76 8.98
C ASP A 95 -13.01 -5.55 10.30
N LYS A 96 -12.63 -6.83 10.26
CA LYS A 96 -12.59 -7.68 11.47
C LYS A 96 -11.43 -7.32 12.40
N LEU A 97 -10.21 -7.09 11.88
CA LEU A 97 -9.04 -6.74 12.70
C LEU A 97 -9.18 -5.37 13.37
N THR A 98 -9.93 -4.45 12.76
CA THR A 98 -10.14 -3.08 13.26
C THR A 98 -11.43 -2.94 14.06
N ALA A 99 -12.16 -4.03 14.28
CA ALA A 99 -13.38 -4.02 15.08
C ALA A 99 -13.10 -3.50 16.50
N GLY A 100 -13.88 -2.51 16.93
CA GLY A 100 -13.77 -1.94 18.28
C GLY A 100 -12.52 -1.11 18.55
N LEU A 101 -11.71 -0.77 17.54
CA LEU A 101 -10.43 -0.05 17.69
C LEU A 101 -10.52 1.22 18.56
N GLY A 102 -11.64 1.95 18.52
CA GLY A 102 -11.87 3.15 19.32
C GLY A 102 -12.18 2.90 20.80
N HIS A 103 -12.39 1.64 21.20
CA HIS A 103 -12.79 1.25 22.55
C HIS A 103 -11.85 0.23 23.19
N THR A 104 -10.83 -0.23 22.47
CA THR A 104 -9.81 -1.17 22.97
C THR A 104 -8.69 -0.43 23.69
N PRO A 105 -8.07 -1.05 24.72
CA PRO A 105 -6.85 -0.53 25.35
C PRO A 105 -5.72 -0.32 24.34
N ASP A 106 -4.79 0.60 24.62
CA ASP A 106 -3.73 0.99 23.69
C ASP A 106 -2.86 -0.21 23.23
N GLU A 107 -2.52 -1.11 24.15
CA GLU A 107 -1.78 -2.34 23.84
C GLU A 107 -2.49 -3.21 22.78
N VAL A 108 -3.82 -3.36 22.91
CA VAL A 108 -4.64 -4.12 21.97
C VAL A 108 -4.74 -3.38 20.65
N ALA A 109 -4.91 -2.06 20.68
CA ALA A 109 -4.96 -1.23 19.48
C ALA A 109 -3.64 -1.25 18.70
N LEU A 110 -2.49 -1.34 19.38
CA LEU A 110 -1.19 -1.53 18.74
C LEU A 110 -1.07 -2.87 18.02
N GLU A 111 -1.54 -3.95 18.63
CA GLU A 111 -1.55 -5.27 18.00
C GLU A 111 -2.55 -5.35 16.83
N GLN A 112 -3.71 -4.73 16.97
CA GLN A 112 -4.66 -4.54 15.87
C GLN A 112 -4.00 -3.77 14.71
N PHE A 113 -3.28 -2.70 15.03
CA PHE A 113 -2.58 -1.92 14.03
C PHE A 113 -1.50 -2.72 13.33
N ARG A 114 -0.66 -3.42 14.10
CA ARG A 114 0.39 -4.29 13.58
C ARG A 114 -0.18 -5.31 12.59
N ALA A 115 -1.27 -5.98 12.97
CA ALA A 115 -1.93 -6.96 12.14
C ALA A 115 -2.47 -6.35 10.84
N VAL A 116 -3.25 -5.27 10.94
CA VAL A 116 -3.92 -4.65 9.79
C VAL A 116 -2.97 -3.88 8.87
N SER A 117 -1.81 -3.44 9.38
CA SER A 117 -0.81 -2.67 8.61
C SER A 117 -0.41 -3.37 7.30
N ASN A 118 -0.41 -4.71 7.30
CA ASN A 118 -0.08 -5.55 6.16
C ASN A 118 -1.08 -5.41 5.00
N VAL A 119 -2.32 -5.03 5.26
CA VAL A 119 -3.37 -4.86 4.23
C VAL A 119 -3.83 -3.41 4.09
N SER A 120 -3.06 -2.44 4.61
CA SER A 120 -3.46 -1.02 4.66
C SER A 120 -3.94 -0.49 3.32
N HIS A 121 -3.30 -0.85 2.20
CA HIS A 121 -3.68 -0.37 0.87
C HIS A 121 -5.10 -0.81 0.44
N TYR A 122 -5.65 -1.88 1.03
CA TYR A 122 -7.02 -2.33 0.78
C TYR A 122 -8.05 -1.65 1.68
N LEU A 123 -7.62 -1.03 2.77
CA LEU A 123 -8.52 -0.36 3.70
C LEU A 123 -9.13 0.88 3.06
N ARG A 124 -10.35 1.20 3.50
CA ARG A 124 -10.99 2.47 3.16
C ARG A 124 -10.18 3.63 3.75
N PRO A 125 -10.16 4.83 3.13
CA PRO A 125 -9.41 5.97 3.65
C PRO A 125 -9.77 6.26 5.10
N GLU A 126 -11.06 6.25 5.42
CA GLU A 126 -11.57 6.58 6.75
C GLU A 126 -11.08 5.57 7.80
N THR A 127 -10.93 4.31 7.42
CA THR A 127 -10.36 3.27 8.28
C THR A 127 -8.87 3.49 8.50
N GLN A 128 -8.10 3.80 7.45
CA GLN A 128 -6.68 4.15 7.60
C GLN A 128 -6.52 5.36 8.52
N ASP A 129 -7.30 6.42 8.29
CA ASP A 129 -7.24 7.65 9.07
C ASP A 129 -7.58 7.40 10.53
N SER A 130 -8.61 6.58 10.80
CA SER A 130 -9.01 6.21 12.16
C SER A 130 -7.90 5.44 12.88
N ILE A 131 -7.21 4.55 12.19
CA ILE A 131 -6.08 3.81 12.77
C ILE A 131 -4.92 4.74 13.08
N VAL A 132 -4.50 5.57 12.12
CA VAL A 132 -3.39 6.51 12.31
C VAL A 132 -3.74 7.54 13.39
N ASN A 133 -4.98 8.03 13.43
CA ASN A 133 -5.50 8.87 14.52
C ASN A 133 -5.42 8.15 15.87
N ARG A 134 -5.82 6.88 15.94
CA ARG A 134 -5.82 6.14 17.21
C ARG A 134 -4.40 6.02 17.76
N ILE A 135 -3.44 5.68 16.90
CA ILE A 135 -2.02 5.59 17.26
C ILE A 135 -1.44 6.94 17.65
N GLY A 136 -1.69 7.99 16.86
CA GLY A 136 -1.17 9.34 17.13
C GLY A 136 -1.75 10.00 18.40
N ASN A 137 -2.80 9.42 19.00
CA ASN A 137 -3.39 9.88 20.25
C ASN A 137 -2.94 9.07 21.48
N MET A 138 -2.01 8.12 21.33
CA MET A 138 -1.45 7.35 22.45
C MET A 138 -0.33 8.14 23.16
N ASP A 139 0.23 7.57 24.24
CA ASP A 139 1.44 8.10 24.88
C ASP A 139 2.69 7.90 23.99
N PRO A 140 3.76 8.72 24.15
CA PRO A 140 4.91 8.71 23.24
C PRO A 140 5.58 7.32 23.03
N PRO A 141 5.75 6.46 24.05
CA PRO A 141 6.18 5.08 23.85
C PRO A 141 5.31 4.29 22.87
N SER A 142 3.99 4.30 23.06
CA SER A 142 3.04 3.60 22.19
C SER A 142 3.00 4.22 20.79
N GLN A 143 3.06 5.55 20.69
CA GLN A 143 3.17 6.26 19.42
C GLN A 143 4.39 5.82 18.61
N ALA A 144 5.56 5.68 19.25
CA ALA A 144 6.78 5.26 18.57
C ALA A 144 6.70 3.82 18.08
N ILE A 145 6.11 2.90 18.87
CA ILE A 145 5.86 1.51 18.46
C ILE A 145 4.91 1.48 17.26
N GLY A 146 3.83 2.25 17.32
CA GLY A 146 2.89 2.38 16.21
C GLY A 146 3.58 2.90 14.94
N ALA A 147 4.36 3.98 15.03
CA ALA A 147 5.13 4.50 13.90
C ALA A 147 6.06 3.44 13.29
N LEU A 148 6.72 2.62 14.11
CA LEU A 148 7.55 1.51 13.64
C LEU A 148 6.73 0.44 12.88
N TYR A 149 5.56 0.05 13.38
CA TYR A 149 4.68 -0.89 12.68
C TYR A 149 4.16 -0.32 11.35
N ALA A 150 3.84 0.97 11.32
CA ALA A 150 3.45 1.66 10.10
C ALA A 150 4.60 1.71 9.08
N ALA A 151 5.82 2.00 9.54
CA ALA A 151 7.01 2.16 8.71
C ALA A 151 7.35 0.89 7.90
N GLN A 152 7.17 -0.28 8.50
CA GLN A 152 7.39 -1.58 7.82
C GLN A 152 6.46 -1.77 6.61
N ASN A 153 5.30 -1.10 6.63
CA ASN A 153 4.28 -1.16 5.59
C ASN A 153 4.02 0.22 4.98
N PHE A 154 4.99 1.15 5.06
CA PHE A 154 4.78 2.58 4.77
C PHE A 154 4.16 2.82 3.40
N SER A 155 4.65 2.13 2.37
CA SER A 155 4.15 2.21 0.98
C SER A 155 2.65 1.95 0.84
N LYS A 156 2.04 1.19 1.77
CA LYS A 156 0.63 0.77 1.75
C LYS A 156 -0.33 1.84 2.27
N PHE A 157 0.16 2.91 2.87
CA PHE A 157 -0.67 4.03 3.34
C PHE A 157 -0.90 5.06 2.24
N ASN A 158 -2.02 5.78 2.34
CA ASN A 158 -2.29 6.93 1.49
C ASN A 158 -1.29 8.08 1.77
N ALA A 159 -1.19 9.06 0.88
CA ALA A 159 -0.19 10.13 0.98
C ALA A 159 -0.33 10.97 2.26
N GLU A 160 -1.56 11.26 2.69
CA GLU A 160 -1.84 12.02 3.90
C GLU A 160 -1.37 11.26 5.15
N ASN A 161 -1.74 10.00 5.28
CA ASN A 161 -1.31 9.16 6.39
C ASN A 161 0.19 8.90 6.37
N LYS A 162 0.82 8.78 5.20
CA LYS A 162 2.30 8.73 5.08
C LYS A 162 2.95 9.97 5.68
N ALA A 163 2.47 11.16 5.33
CA ALA A 163 2.98 12.41 5.89
C ALA A 163 2.83 12.44 7.41
N ARG A 164 1.64 12.10 7.92
CA ARG A 164 1.36 12.06 9.36
C ARG A 164 2.23 11.07 10.13
N ILE A 165 2.40 9.86 9.60
CA ILE A 165 3.27 8.81 10.18
C ILE A 165 4.73 9.31 10.22
N PHE A 166 5.18 9.94 9.14
CA PHE A 166 6.53 10.50 9.04
C PHE A 166 6.74 11.64 10.03
N ASP A 167 5.82 12.62 10.08
CA ASP A 167 5.91 13.77 10.97
C ASP A 167 5.95 13.33 12.44
N GLN A 168 5.08 12.38 12.82
CA GLN A 168 5.07 11.79 14.15
C GLN A 168 6.39 11.06 14.46
N ALA A 169 6.92 10.26 13.53
CA ALA A 169 8.20 9.59 13.73
C ALA A 169 9.37 10.58 13.84
N ALA A 170 9.36 11.66 13.06
CA ALA A 170 10.39 12.69 13.08
C ALA A 170 10.38 13.46 14.42
N GLU A 171 9.21 13.79 14.94
CA GLU A 171 9.06 14.41 16.26
C GLU A 171 9.60 13.50 17.37
N LEU A 172 9.15 12.24 17.41
CA LEU A 172 9.55 11.26 18.41
C LEU A 172 11.04 10.87 18.31
N ALA A 173 11.67 11.00 17.15
CA ALA A 173 13.10 10.80 16.96
C ALA A 173 13.96 11.89 17.63
N THR A 174 13.34 12.90 18.24
CA THR A 174 14.01 13.91 19.08
C THR A 174 13.56 13.87 20.54
N ASP A 175 12.75 12.88 20.92
CA ASP A 175 12.21 12.74 22.28
C ASP A 175 13.34 12.63 23.32
N PRO A 176 13.22 13.25 24.51
CA PRO A 176 14.20 13.11 25.59
C PRO A 176 14.39 11.66 26.06
N ASP A 177 13.33 10.85 26.05
CA ASP A 177 13.38 9.42 26.37
C ASP A 177 14.15 8.66 25.29
N GLY A 178 15.25 8.01 25.69
CA GLY A 178 16.10 7.25 24.78
C GLY A 178 15.41 6.06 24.10
N HIS A 179 14.44 5.43 24.76
CA HIS A 179 13.68 4.31 24.20
C HIS A 179 12.69 4.77 23.13
N VAL A 180 11.96 5.87 23.39
CA VAL A 180 11.05 6.49 22.42
C VAL A 180 11.85 6.93 21.19
N ARG A 181 12.93 7.69 21.43
CA ARG A 181 13.83 8.18 20.39
C ARG A 181 14.43 7.08 19.53
N SER A 182 14.90 6.00 20.15
CA SER A 182 15.48 4.86 19.42
C SER A 182 14.44 4.14 18.58
N THR A 183 13.23 3.94 19.12
CA THR A 183 12.13 3.27 18.39
C THR A 183 11.68 4.09 17.19
N ALA A 184 11.50 5.40 17.36
CA ALA A 184 11.14 6.31 16.28
C ALA A 184 12.25 6.40 15.22
N SER A 185 13.52 6.40 15.64
CA SER A 185 14.65 6.32 14.71
C SER A 185 14.62 5.06 13.85
N ASN A 186 14.28 3.91 14.42
CA ASN A 186 14.12 2.67 13.66
C ASN A 186 12.95 2.74 12.66
N ALA A 187 11.87 3.44 13.00
CA ALA A 187 10.79 3.70 12.05
C ALA A 187 11.28 4.53 10.86
N MET A 188 12.05 5.59 11.12
CA MET A 188 12.66 6.45 10.09
C MET A 188 13.58 5.65 9.16
N TYR A 189 14.43 4.78 9.71
CA TYR A 189 15.28 3.87 8.94
C TYR A 189 14.46 2.96 8.01
N ALA A 190 13.36 2.40 8.51
CA ALA A 190 12.52 1.49 7.73
C ALA A 190 11.78 2.19 6.57
N MET A 191 11.35 3.44 6.76
CA MET A 191 10.60 4.17 5.73
C MET A 191 11.47 5.00 4.77
N TYR A 192 12.76 5.25 5.08
CA TYR A 192 13.62 6.21 4.38
C TYR A 192 13.60 6.12 2.84
N HIS A 193 13.75 4.91 2.28
CA HIS A 193 13.76 4.72 0.82
C HIS A 193 12.38 4.90 0.15
N GLN A 194 11.34 5.10 0.94
CA GLN A 194 9.96 5.30 0.50
C GLN A 194 9.51 6.76 0.70
N LEU A 195 10.35 7.60 1.32
CA LEU A 195 10.11 9.01 1.53
C LEU A 195 10.32 9.81 0.24
N ASP A 196 9.57 10.90 0.10
CA ASP A 196 9.83 11.87 -0.95
C ASP A 196 11.10 12.71 -0.67
N PRO A 197 11.64 13.45 -1.65
CA PRO A 197 12.89 14.21 -1.45
C PRO A 197 12.84 15.24 -0.32
N ASN A 198 11.69 15.85 -0.05
CA ASN A 198 11.55 16.83 1.04
C ASN A 198 11.57 16.12 2.40
N GLN A 199 10.85 15.00 2.50
CA GLN A 199 10.85 14.16 3.69
C GLN A 199 12.25 13.56 3.96
N GLN A 200 13.00 13.19 2.91
CA GLN A 200 14.40 12.75 3.07
C GLN A 200 15.29 13.87 3.62
N ALA A 201 15.16 15.08 3.09
CA ALA A 201 15.93 16.23 3.59
C ALA A 201 15.60 16.56 5.05
N GLN A 202 14.32 16.46 5.43
CA GLN A 202 13.90 16.62 6.82
C GLN A 202 14.46 15.49 7.71
N ALA A 203 14.43 14.24 7.24
CA ALA A 203 15.02 13.12 7.96
C ALA A 203 16.53 13.30 8.18
N HIS A 204 17.26 13.87 7.22
CA HIS A 204 18.69 14.22 7.36
C HIS A 204 18.93 15.32 8.40
N SER A 205 17.92 16.12 8.72
CA SER A 205 18.03 17.18 9.73
C SER A 205 17.84 16.66 11.16
N ILE A 206 17.43 15.40 11.34
CA ILE A 206 17.24 14.78 12.65
C ILE A 206 18.61 14.41 13.25
N PRO A 207 18.90 14.82 14.50
CA PRO A 207 20.18 14.51 15.15
C PRO A 207 20.50 13.01 15.16
N GLY A 208 21.69 12.66 14.64
CA GLY A 208 22.18 11.28 14.59
C GLY A 208 21.79 10.51 13.33
N MET A 209 20.99 11.10 12.43
CA MET A 209 20.58 10.45 11.18
C MET A 209 21.31 10.96 9.94
N GLN A 210 21.93 12.16 10.02
CA GLN A 210 22.47 12.87 8.86
C GLN A 210 23.51 12.06 8.05
N ASP A 211 24.33 11.27 8.74
CA ASP A 211 25.39 10.49 8.11
C ASP A 211 24.98 9.04 7.81
N ILE A 212 23.94 8.54 8.49
CA ILE A 212 23.51 7.14 8.42
C ILE A 212 22.56 6.94 7.25
N LEU A 213 21.50 7.75 7.16
CA LEU A 213 20.44 7.57 6.16
C LEU A 213 20.97 7.56 4.71
N PRO A 214 21.88 8.46 4.29
CA PRO A 214 22.40 8.44 2.91
C PRO A 214 23.21 7.18 2.57
N GLN A 215 23.79 6.51 3.57
CA GLN A 215 24.60 5.31 3.39
C GLN A 215 23.78 4.02 3.47
N MET A 216 22.51 4.11 3.87
CA MET A 216 21.66 2.94 3.99
C MET A 216 21.44 2.31 2.61
N PRO A 217 21.70 1.00 2.46
CA PRO A 217 21.35 0.29 1.24
C PRO A 217 19.83 0.20 1.14
N PRO A 218 19.26 0.29 -0.08
CA PRO A 218 17.85 0.01 -0.30
C PRO A 218 17.46 -1.36 0.28
N PRO A 219 16.27 -1.48 0.89
CA PRO A 219 15.82 -2.73 1.46
C PRO A 219 15.83 -3.82 0.38
N ARG A 220 16.49 -4.94 0.69
CA ARG A 220 16.44 -6.13 -0.16
C ARG A 220 15.16 -6.87 0.18
N HIS A 221 14.26 -6.98 -0.78
CA HIS A 221 13.14 -7.89 -0.66
C HIS A 221 13.69 -9.31 -0.65
N ALA A 222 13.45 -10.06 0.42
CA ALA A 222 13.68 -11.50 0.42
C ALA A 222 12.84 -12.10 -0.71
N ALA A 223 13.39 -13.10 -1.41
CA ALA A 223 12.61 -13.83 -2.39
C ALA A 223 11.40 -14.45 -1.67
N GLU A 224 10.20 -13.99 -2.01
CA GLU A 224 8.95 -14.52 -1.47
C GLU A 224 8.77 -15.95 -2.00
N GLU A 225 8.45 -16.89 -1.10
CA GLU A 225 8.17 -18.27 -1.49
C GLU A 225 6.89 -18.32 -2.32
N ARG A 226 7.03 -18.71 -3.59
CA ARG A 226 5.92 -18.70 -4.55
C ARG A 226 5.17 -20.03 -4.51
N SER A 227 3.85 -19.95 -4.31
CA SER A 227 2.98 -21.12 -4.45
C SER A 227 3.02 -21.66 -5.89
N ALA A 228 3.16 -22.98 -6.05
CA ALA A 228 3.08 -23.63 -7.35
C ALA A 228 1.68 -23.48 -7.99
N ASP A 229 0.64 -23.40 -7.15
CA ASP A 229 -0.73 -23.08 -7.57
C ASP A 229 -1.19 -21.82 -6.83
N LEU A 230 -1.05 -20.67 -7.51
CA LEU A 230 -1.45 -19.38 -6.97
C LEU A 230 -2.99 -19.27 -6.83
N ASP A 231 -3.76 -19.90 -7.72
CA ASP A 231 -5.22 -19.81 -7.71
C ASP A 231 -5.79 -20.58 -6.50
N ALA A 232 -5.29 -21.79 -6.25
CA ALA A 232 -5.63 -22.55 -5.05
C ALA A 232 -5.19 -21.84 -3.76
N HIS A 233 -4.01 -21.20 -3.77
CA HIS A 233 -3.52 -20.44 -2.62
C HIS A 233 -4.43 -19.23 -2.30
N ILE A 234 -4.81 -18.45 -3.31
CA ILE A 234 -5.73 -17.31 -3.13
C ILE A 234 -7.10 -17.78 -2.61
N ALA A 235 -7.62 -18.91 -3.10
CA ALA A 235 -8.83 -19.50 -2.58
C ALA A 235 -8.68 -19.92 -1.09
N GLY A 236 -7.53 -20.49 -0.74
CA GLY A 236 -7.16 -20.85 0.64
C GLY A 236 -7.10 -19.65 1.58
N ILE A 237 -6.59 -18.50 1.12
CA ILE A 237 -6.60 -17.24 1.88
C ILE A 237 -8.02 -16.83 2.25
N GLY A 238 -8.98 -16.97 1.32
CA GLY A 238 -10.38 -16.68 1.60
C GLY A 238 -10.96 -17.54 2.73
N ALA A 239 -10.52 -18.80 2.86
CA ALA A 239 -10.88 -19.65 4.00
C ALA A 239 -10.19 -19.20 5.28
N ALA A 240 -8.88 -18.93 5.22
CA ALA A 240 -8.12 -18.44 6.38
C ALA A 240 -8.72 -17.15 6.96
N VAL A 241 -9.14 -16.19 6.15
CA VAL A 241 -9.80 -14.96 6.65
C VAL A 241 -11.08 -15.26 7.44
N ARG A 242 -11.87 -16.26 7.01
CA ARG A 242 -13.08 -16.67 7.75
C ARG A 242 -12.74 -17.31 9.10
N ASP A 243 -11.67 -18.09 9.16
CA ASP A 243 -11.27 -18.84 10.35
C ASP A 243 -10.43 -18.02 11.35
N THR A 244 -9.87 -16.90 10.90
CA THR A 244 -8.85 -16.17 11.67
C THR A 244 -9.43 -15.15 12.66
N VAL A 245 -10.64 -14.61 12.45
CA VAL A 245 -11.14 -13.49 13.28
C VAL A 245 -12.61 -13.68 13.70
N GLY A 246 -12.85 -13.71 15.01
CA GLY A 246 -14.18 -13.77 15.65
C GLY A 246 -14.50 -12.52 16.50
N PRO A 247 -15.68 -12.46 17.17
CA PRO A 247 -16.24 -11.25 17.81
C PRO A 247 -15.39 -10.63 18.92
N GLN A 248 -14.43 -11.37 19.47
CA GLN A 248 -13.40 -10.88 20.36
C GLN A 248 -12.07 -11.43 19.86
N THR A 249 -11.23 -10.56 19.30
CA THR A 249 -9.98 -11.00 18.68
C THR A 249 -8.91 -11.20 19.75
N SER A 250 -8.54 -12.44 20.02
CA SER A 250 -7.41 -12.77 20.90
C SER A 250 -6.09 -12.33 20.27
N HIS A 251 -5.03 -12.20 21.06
CA HIS A 251 -3.69 -11.88 20.55
C HIS A 251 -3.22 -12.88 19.48
N GLU A 252 -3.50 -14.18 19.66
CA GLU A 252 -3.20 -15.21 18.65
C GLU A 252 -3.98 -15.01 17.35
N GLN A 253 -5.22 -14.51 17.42
CA GLN A 253 -6.01 -14.20 16.24
C GLN A 253 -5.49 -12.95 15.53
N LEU A 254 -5.00 -11.94 16.25
CA LEU A 254 -4.32 -10.79 15.65
C LEU A 254 -3.04 -11.20 14.94
N GLN A 255 -2.22 -12.07 15.55
CA GLN A 255 -1.02 -12.60 14.91
C GLN A 255 -1.33 -13.39 13.65
N ARG A 256 -2.30 -14.32 13.72
CA ARG A 256 -2.78 -15.05 12.54
C ARG A 256 -3.32 -14.10 11.47
N GLY A 257 -4.07 -13.07 11.87
CA GLY A 257 -4.60 -12.07 10.94
C GLY A 257 -3.50 -11.28 10.24
N GLY A 258 -2.45 -10.91 10.97
CA GLY A 258 -1.26 -10.30 10.39
C GLY A 258 -0.50 -11.21 9.42
N GLN A 259 -0.50 -12.54 9.65
CA GLN A 259 0.06 -13.50 8.70
C GLN A 259 -0.79 -13.59 7.44
N VAL A 260 -2.11 -13.76 7.56
CA VAL A 260 -3.03 -13.78 6.42
C VAL A 260 -2.93 -12.48 5.61
N GLY A 261 -2.79 -11.33 6.28
CA GLY A 261 -2.59 -10.05 5.62
C GLY A 261 -1.29 -9.95 4.81
N ARG A 262 -0.21 -10.61 5.27
CA ARG A 262 1.03 -10.75 4.50
C ARG A 262 0.82 -11.64 3.28
N ASP A 263 0.16 -12.78 3.45
CA ASP A 263 -0.12 -13.73 2.35
C ASP A 263 -0.97 -13.08 1.25
N ILE A 264 -1.93 -12.22 1.63
CA ILE A 264 -2.70 -11.40 0.67
C ILE A 264 -1.78 -10.48 -0.14
N SER A 265 -0.85 -9.79 0.53
CA SER A 265 0.07 -8.86 -0.12
C SER A 265 1.03 -9.59 -1.09
N HIS A 266 1.62 -10.69 -0.65
CA HIS A 266 2.51 -11.50 -1.49
C HIS A 266 1.77 -12.09 -2.69
N SER A 267 0.56 -12.60 -2.48
CA SER A 267 -0.27 -13.14 -3.56
C SER A 267 -0.61 -12.09 -4.63
N TYR A 268 -0.80 -10.83 -4.23
CA TYR A 268 -0.98 -9.72 -5.18
C TYR A 268 0.30 -9.45 -5.97
N ASN A 269 1.46 -9.45 -5.30
CA ASN A 269 2.76 -9.29 -5.95
C ASN A 269 3.01 -10.39 -6.98
N HIS A 270 2.77 -11.65 -6.62
CA HIS A 270 2.90 -12.78 -7.54
C HIS A 270 1.90 -12.73 -8.70
N ALA A 271 0.65 -12.34 -8.46
CA ALA A 271 -0.31 -12.16 -9.54
C ALA A 271 0.17 -11.09 -10.54
N ARG A 272 0.79 -10.01 -10.05
CA ARG A 272 1.37 -8.96 -10.89
C ARG A 272 2.61 -9.46 -11.63
N GLU A 273 3.45 -10.27 -11.00
CA GLU A 273 4.61 -10.90 -11.63
C GLU A 273 4.19 -11.83 -12.78
N ASP A 274 3.18 -12.69 -12.57
CA ASP A 274 2.58 -13.54 -13.62
C ASP A 274 2.15 -12.72 -14.83
N LEU A 275 1.43 -11.61 -14.59
CA LEU A 275 0.97 -10.73 -15.67
C LEU A 275 2.15 -10.10 -16.43
N MET A 276 3.18 -9.64 -15.72
CA MET A 276 4.37 -9.03 -16.34
C MET A 276 5.20 -10.06 -17.11
N GLU A 277 5.30 -11.29 -16.62
CA GLU A 277 5.97 -12.39 -17.30
C GLU A 277 5.23 -12.79 -18.58
N ALA A 278 3.90 -12.93 -18.51
CA ALA A 278 3.06 -13.20 -19.67
C ALA A 278 3.20 -12.12 -20.75
N ARG A 279 3.17 -10.84 -20.34
CA ARG A 279 3.40 -9.72 -21.25
C ARG A 279 4.77 -9.79 -21.93
N ARG A 280 5.85 -10.02 -21.17
CA ARG A 280 7.21 -10.18 -21.74
C ARG A 280 7.30 -11.39 -22.67
N SER A 281 6.59 -12.47 -22.37
CA SER A 281 6.54 -13.66 -23.22
C SER A 281 5.89 -13.34 -24.57
N ARG A 282 4.74 -12.65 -24.58
CA ARG A 282 4.08 -12.18 -25.82
C ARG A 282 4.97 -11.22 -26.62
N ASP A 283 5.67 -10.31 -25.95
CA ASP A 283 6.60 -9.38 -26.61
C ASP A 283 7.78 -10.11 -27.29
N ARG A 284 8.20 -11.26 -26.76
CA ARG A 284 9.27 -12.10 -27.34
C ARG A 284 8.78 -12.97 -28.49
N THR A 285 7.55 -13.49 -28.42
CA THR A 285 6.97 -14.37 -29.45
C THR A 285 6.31 -13.62 -30.60
N GLY A 286 5.98 -12.34 -30.41
CA GLY A 286 5.43 -11.45 -31.43
C GLY A 286 6.47 -10.75 -32.33
N ARG A 287 7.73 -11.20 -32.32
CA ARG A 287 8.77 -10.83 -33.30
C ARG A 287 8.91 -11.90 -34.38
#